data_AF-A0A7C7I6X5-F1
#
_entry.id   AF-A0A7C7I6X5-F1
#
_cell.length_a   1.000
_cell.length_b   1.000
_cell.length_c   1.000
_cell.angle_alpha   90.00
_cell.angle_beta   90.00
_cell.angle_gamma   90.00
#
_symmetry.space_group_name_H-M   'P 1'
#
loop_
_entity.id
_entity.type
_entity.pdbx_description
1 polymer ?
#
loop_
_entity_poly.entity_id
_entity_poly.type
_entity_poly.pdbx_seq_one_letter_code
_entity_poly.pdbx_strand_id
1 'polypeptide(L)'
;MHKLILHLILLQTIMGDTPRFGDEQIVIMLKEYFKASKSAPALIGHWFYSSRDETVIQIEIEPGVNDVNDALVFSFKAMSQLANISKTHFTHSVLVMHFGHNTLPVVAKTDLECAKGFFIYVSENESQWRKNCLTIRDH
;
A
#
# COMPACT_ATOMS: atom_id res chain seq x y z
N MET A 1 51.00 -4.18 11.80
CA MET A 1 49.76 -3.95 12.58
C MET A 1 48.92 -2.79 12.04
N HIS A 2 49.49 -1.61 11.74
CA HIS A 2 48.74 -0.49 11.14
C HIS A 2 48.00 -0.81 9.83
N LYS A 3 48.58 -1.61 8.94
CA LYS A 3 47.93 -2.01 7.66
C LYS A 3 46.70 -2.91 7.87
N LEU A 4 46.68 -3.73 8.93
CA LEU A 4 45.55 -4.62 9.26
C LEU A 4 44.38 -3.83 9.87
N ILE A 5 44.69 -2.83 10.70
CA ILE A 5 43.71 -1.92 11.30
C ILE A 5 43.02 -1.08 10.22
N LEU A 6 43.75 -0.65 9.19
CA LEU A 6 43.17 0.07 8.04
C LEU A 6 42.17 -0.79 7.24
N HIS A 7 42.37 -2.11 7.17
CA HIS A 7 41.43 -3.02 6.50
C HIS A 7 40.18 -3.30 7.34
N LEU A 8 40.29 -3.26 8.67
CA LEU A 8 39.13 -3.43 9.57
C LEU A 8 38.18 -2.22 9.55
N ILE A 9 38.71 -1.01 9.32
CA ILE A 9 37.91 0.22 9.24
C ILE A 9 37.09 0.26 7.93
N LEU A 10 37.53 -0.42 6.88
CA LEU A 10 36.80 -0.50 5.60
C LEU A 10 35.57 -1.41 5.65
N LEU A 11 35.44 -2.27 6.67
CA LEU A 11 34.35 -3.26 6.78
C LEU A 11 33.08 -2.73 7.47
N GLN A 12 33.08 -1.47 7.91
CA GLN A 12 31.95 -0.88 8.65
C GLN A 12 30.94 -0.12 7.79
N THR A 13 31.03 -0.18 6.46
CA THR A 13 29.90 0.25 5.61
C THR A 13 28.84 -0.86 5.57
N ILE A 14 28.27 -1.17 6.73
CA ILE A 14 26.94 -1.78 6.77
C ILE A 14 26.03 -0.69 6.19
N MET A 15 25.76 -0.78 4.89
CA MET A 15 24.71 -0.01 4.24
C MET A 15 23.45 -0.28 5.06
N GLY A 16 23.05 0.69 5.89
CA GLY A 16 21.81 0.65 6.62
C GLY A 16 20.69 0.80 5.60
N ASP A 17 20.31 -0.30 4.98
CA ASP A 17 19.15 -0.31 4.10
C ASP A 17 17.91 0.04 4.94
N THR A 18 16.94 0.73 4.33
CA THR A 18 15.72 1.09 5.06
C THR A 18 15.08 -0.19 5.58
N PRO A 19 14.80 -0.31 6.89
CA PRO A 19 14.27 -1.54 7.44
C PRO A 19 12.97 -1.92 6.72
N ARG A 20 12.99 -3.07 6.06
CA ARG A 20 11.82 -3.65 5.40
C ARG A 20 11.12 -4.63 6.32
N PHE A 21 9.80 -4.66 6.26
CA PHE A 21 8.95 -5.43 7.15
C PHE A 21 8.37 -6.66 6.46
N GLY A 22 8.31 -7.79 7.18
CA GLY A 22 7.65 -9.01 6.68
C GLY A 22 6.13 -8.86 6.65
N ASP A 23 5.44 -9.73 5.92
CA ASP A 23 4.00 -9.65 5.69
C ASP A 23 3.18 -9.58 7.01
N GLU A 24 3.53 -10.36 8.03
CA GLU A 24 2.87 -10.30 9.33
C GLU A 24 2.97 -8.91 9.98
N GLN A 25 4.13 -8.27 9.88
CA GLN A 25 4.36 -6.92 10.39
C GLN A 25 3.59 -5.88 9.57
N ILE A 26 3.53 -6.06 8.24
CA ILE A 26 2.71 -5.21 7.37
C ILE A 26 1.23 -5.29 7.73
N VAL A 27 0.70 -6.49 8.02
CA VAL A 27 -0.69 -6.67 8.46
C VAL A 27 -0.95 -5.98 9.79
N ILE A 28 -0.02 -6.07 10.76
CA ILE A 28 -0.14 -5.37 12.04
C ILE A 28 -0.19 -3.85 11.80
N MET A 29 0.74 -3.33 11.00
CA MET A 29 0.79 -1.90 10.68
C MET A 29 -0.47 -1.42 9.95
N LEU A 30 -1.00 -2.21 9.01
CA LEU A 30 -2.25 -1.92 8.32
C LEU A 30 -3.41 -1.75 9.30
N LYS A 31 -3.60 -2.73 10.20
CA LYS A 31 -4.68 -2.71 11.19
C LYS A 31 -4.57 -1.53 12.13
N GLU A 32 -3.36 -1.26 12.64
CA GLU A 32 -3.14 -0.11 13.54
C GLU A 32 -3.31 1.22 12.81
N TYR A 33 -2.88 1.34 11.54
CA TYR A 33 -3.08 2.56 10.74
C TYR A 33 -4.57 2.89 10.56
N PHE A 34 -5.39 1.90 10.20
CA PHE A 34 -6.84 2.08 10.07
C PHE A 34 -7.49 2.40 11.42
N LYS A 35 -7.09 1.74 12.49
CA LYS A 35 -7.62 1.99 13.84
C LYS A 35 -7.28 3.37 14.39
N ALA A 36 -6.07 3.88 14.12
CA ALA A 36 -5.60 5.16 14.64
C ALA A 36 -6.12 6.37 13.83
N SER A 37 -6.51 6.16 12.58
CA SER A 37 -6.90 7.23 11.67
C SER A 37 -8.39 7.56 11.79
N LYS A 38 -8.73 8.78 12.23
CA LYS A 38 -10.12 9.22 12.44
C LYS A 38 -11.01 9.15 11.19
N SER A 39 -10.42 9.31 10.01
CA SER A 39 -11.11 9.28 8.72
C SER A 39 -11.02 7.93 8.02
N ALA A 40 -10.55 6.87 8.70
CA ALA A 40 -10.46 5.56 8.08
C ALA A 40 -11.86 4.97 7.88
N PRO A 41 -12.16 4.38 6.71
CA PRO A 41 -13.33 3.53 6.54
C PRO A 41 -13.16 2.25 7.39
N ALA A 42 -14.25 1.51 7.61
CA ALA A 42 -14.15 0.24 8.32
C ALA A 42 -13.33 -0.77 7.49
N LEU A 43 -12.19 -1.24 8.02
CA LEU A 43 -11.40 -2.31 7.42
C LEU A 43 -12.01 -3.65 7.77
N ILE A 44 -12.51 -4.38 6.77
CA ILE A 44 -13.21 -5.66 6.96
C ILE A 44 -12.44 -6.86 6.41
N GLY A 45 -11.41 -6.64 5.58
CA GLY A 45 -10.60 -7.71 5.01
C GLY A 45 -9.24 -7.24 4.51
N HIS A 46 -8.30 -8.18 4.40
CA HIS A 46 -7.01 -7.98 3.75
C HIS A 46 -6.49 -9.31 3.19
N TRP A 47 -5.80 -9.26 2.05
CA TRP A 47 -5.24 -10.43 1.39
C TRP A 47 -3.93 -10.07 0.71
N PHE A 48 -2.90 -10.88 0.89
CA PHE A 48 -1.69 -10.85 0.07
C PHE A 48 -1.66 -12.11 -0.78
N TYR A 49 -1.55 -11.95 -2.09
CA TYR A 49 -1.55 -13.09 -3.01
C TYR A 49 -0.77 -12.78 -4.27
N SER A 50 -0.33 -13.84 -4.94
CA SER A 50 0.23 -13.75 -6.29
C SER A 50 -0.77 -14.31 -7.29
N SER A 51 -0.99 -13.59 -8.39
CA SER A 51 -1.83 -14.02 -9.50
C SER A 51 -1.14 -13.67 -10.81
N ARG A 52 -0.78 -14.70 -11.60
CA ARG A 52 0.06 -14.55 -12.79
C ARG A 52 1.36 -13.82 -12.43
N ASP A 53 1.64 -12.69 -13.08
CA ASP A 53 2.83 -11.86 -12.87
C ASP A 53 2.60 -10.73 -11.84
N GLU A 54 1.48 -10.75 -11.12
CA GLU A 54 1.12 -9.74 -10.14
C GLU A 54 1.24 -10.28 -8.71
N THR A 55 2.03 -9.60 -7.89
CA THR A 55 1.95 -9.72 -6.42
C THR A 55 1.06 -8.60 -5.90
N VAL A 56 -0.02 -8.94 -5.20
CA VAL A 56 -1.10 -8.02 -4.86
C VAL A 56 -1.23 -7.84 -3.36
N ILE A 57 -1.34 -6.58 -2.93
CA ILE A 57 -1.90 -6.20 -1.64
C ILE A 57 -3.37 -5.80 -1.85
N GLN A 58 -4.27 -6.58 -1.28
CA GLN A 58 -5.71 -6.27 -1.31
C GLN A 58 -6.19 -5.90 0.08
N ILE A 59 -7.07 -4.90 0.15
CA ILE A 59 -7.87 -4.63 1.33
C ILE A 59 -9.34 -4.51 0.96
N GLU A 60 -10.18 -4.83 1.93
CA GLU A 60 -11.64 -4.72 1.81
C GLU A 60 -12.15 -3.76 2.86
N ILE A 61 -13.00 -2.82 2.44
CA ILE A 61 -13.55 -1.79 3.30
C ILE A 61 -15.06 -1.67 3.17
N GLU A 62 -15.68 -1.11 4.19
CA GLU A 62 -17.06 -0.63 4.17
C GLU A 62 -17.05 0.89 4.45
N PRO A 63 -17.10 1.74 3.41
CA PRO A 63 -17.10 3.19 3.57
C PRO A 63 -18.49 3.72 3.89
N GLY A 64 -18.55 4.89 4.53
CA GLY A 64 -19.79 5.68 4.58
C GLY A 64 -20.22 6.09 3.17
N VAL A 65 -21.53 6.11 2.91
CA VAL A 65 -22.09 6.41 1.57
C VAL A 65 -21.68 7.77 1.01
N ASN A 66 -21.36 8.74 1.87
CA ASN A 66 -20.91 10.07 1.49
C ASN A 66 -19.38 10.19 1.41
N ASP A 67 -18.65 9.17 1.85
CA ASP A 67 -17.20 9.20 2.08
C ASP A 67 -16.43 8.33 1.07
N VAL A 68 -17.10 7.85 0.01
CA VAL A 68 -16.53 6.88 -0.95
C VAL A 68 -15.21 7.38 -1.56
N ASN A 69 -15.16 8.65 -1.97
CA ASN A 69 -13.96 9.21 -2.59
C ASN A 69 -12.80 9.32 -1.60
N ASP A 70 -13.07 9.76 -0.37
CA ASP A 70 -12.07 9.92 0.68
C ASP A 70 -11.55 8.54 1.12
N ALA A 71 -12.46 7.57 1.29
CA ALA A 71 -12.13 6.19 1.61
C ALA A 71 -11.26 5.53 0.53
N LEU A 72 -11.54 5.81 -0.76
CA LEU A 72 -10.74 5.33 -1.88
C LEU A 72 -9.31 5.88 -1.81
N VAL A 73 -9.15 7.20 -1.66
CA VAL A 73 -7.83 7.84 -1.59
C VAL A 73 -7.06 7.38 -0.34
N PHE A 74 -7.73 7.33 0.81
CA PHE A 74 -7.16 6.85 2.07
C PHE A 74 -6.61 5.43 1.93
N SER A 75 -7.40 4.53 1.34
CA SER A 75 -7.07 3.13 1.19
C SER A 75 -5.87 2.89 0.29
N PHE A 76 -5.83 3.55 -0.87
CA PHE A 76 -4.68 3.44 -1.78
C PHE A 76 -3.42 4.09 -1.20
N LYS A 77 -3.56 5.17 -0.43
CA LYS A 77 -2.44 5.74 0.32
C LYS A 77 -1.87 4.75 1.33
N ALA A 78 -2.73 4.13 2.15
CA ALA A 78 -2.31 3.16 3.14
C ALA A 78 -1.56 1.98 2.49
N MET A 79 -2.13 1.39 1.43
CA MET A 79 -1.50 0.28 0.71
C MET A 79 -0.17 0.70 0.05
N SER A 80 -0.09 1.88 -0.56
CA SER A 80 1.14 2.37 -1.20
C SER A 80 2.26 2.58 -0.19
N GLN A 81 1.95 3.18 0.97
CA GLN A 81 2.92 3.40 2.04
C GLN A 81 3.45 2.09 2.62
N LEU A 82 2.54 1.14 2.87
CA LEU A 82 2.89 -0.17 3.41
C LEU A 82 3.67 -1.02 2.41
N ALA A 83 3.29 -1.01 1.13
CA ALA A 83 4.02 -1.70 0.08
C ALA A 83 5.46 -1.17 -0.05
N ASN A 84 5.67 0.14 0.08
CA ASN A 84 6.99 0.77 -0.04
C ASN A 84 7.97 0.35 1.07
N ILE A 85 7.48 -0.10 2.22
CA ILE A 85 8.30 -0.58 3.34
C ILE A 85 8.25 -2.10 3.51
N SER A 86 7.59 -2.83 2.61
CA SER A 86 7.48 -4.28 2.67
C SER A 86 8.74 -4.97 2.13
N LYS A 87 9.06 -6.14 2.69
CA LYS A 87 10.00 -7.10 2.10
C LYS A 87 9.42 -7.71 0.83
N THR A 88 8.11 -8.00 0.83
CA THR A 88 7.39 -8.48 -0.34
C THR A 88 7.28 -7.37 -1.37
N HIS A 89 7.70 -7.64 -2.59
CA HIS A 89 7.57 -6.70 -3.70
C HIS A 89 6.15 -6.78 -4.27
N PHE A 90 5.24 -6.01 -3.68
CA PHE A 90 3.89 -5.83 -4.23
C PHE A 90 3.98 -4.99 -5.51
N THR A 91 3.34 -5.50 -6.56
CA THR A 91 3.24 -4.86 -7.87
C THR A 91 1.95 -4.06 -8.02
N HIS A 92 0.88 -4.52 -7.36
CA HIS A 92 -0.45 -3.93 -7.48
C HIS A 92 -1.11 -3.82 -6.12
N SER A 93 -2.01 -2.84 -6.01
CA SER A 93 -2.96 -2.78 -4.91
C SER A 93 -4.40 -2.84 -5.41
N VAL A 94 -5.24 -3.58 -4.68
CA VAL A 94 -6.64 -3.79 -4.99
C VAL A 94 -7.49 -3.37 -3.79
N LEU A 95 -8.48 -2.53 -4.04
CA LEU A 95 -9.46 -2.11 -3.06
C LEU A 95 -10.82 -2.70 -3.43
N VAL A 96 -11.43 -3.40 -2.49
CA VAL A 96 -12.82 -3.86 -2.60
C VAL A 96 -13.68 -3.07 -1.63
N MET A 97 -14.65 -2.32 -2.15
CA MET A 97 -15.57 -1.50 -1.34
C MET A 97 -16.94 -2.16 -1.30
N HIS A 98 -17.42 -2.45 -0.09
CA HIS A 98 -18.73 -3.06 0.15
C HIS A 98 -19.74 -2.01 0.59
N PHE A 99 -20.99 -2.11 0.11
CA PHE A 99 -22.07 -1.13 0.36
C PHE A 99 -23.34 -1.80 0.93
N GLY A 100 -23.16 -2.71 1.89
CA GLY A 100 -24.21 -3.54 2.46
C GLY A 100 -24.57 -4.77 1.63
N HIS A 101 -25.44 -5.63 2.19
CA HIS A 101 -25.66 -7.00 1.72
C HIS A 101 -26.24 -7.18 0.31
N ASN A 102 -26.88 -6.16 -0.26
CA ASN A 102 -27.59 -6.25 -1.55
C ASN A 102 -26.91 -5.46 -2.68
N THR A 103 -25.75 -4.86 -2.42
CA THR A 103 -25.03 -4.04 -3.39
C THR A 103 -23.77 -4.78 -3.80
N LEU A 104 -23.52 -4.90 -5.10
CA LEU A 104 -22.27 -5.49 -5.59
C LEU A 104 -21.09 -4.61 -5.14
N PRO A 105 -19.97 -5.22 -4.72
CA PRO A 105 -18.82 -4.45 -4.31
C PRO A 105 -18.18 -3.77 -5.52
N VAL A 106 -17.64 -2.57 -5.29
CA VAL A 106 -16.83 -1.86 -6.28
C VAL A 106 -15.38 -2.30 -6.12
N VAL A 107 -14.75 -2.69 -7.22
CA VAL A 107 -13.35 -3.12 -7.23
C VAL A 107 -12.51 -2.06 -7.93
N ALA A 108 -11.56 -1.50 -7.21
CA ALA A 108 -10.58 -0.57 -7.75
C ALA A 108 -9.18 -1.18 -7.68
N LYS A 109 -8.36 -0.92 -8.69
CA LYS A 109 -6.99 -1.44 -8.80
C LYS A 109 -6.03 -0.35 -9.26
N THR A 110 -4.81 -0.37 -8.74
CA THR A 110 -3.71 0.46 -9.24
C THR A 110 -2.40 -0.32 -9.29
N ASP A 111 -1.57 -0.01 -10.28
CA ASP A 111 -0.15 -0.39 -10.31
C ASP A 111 0.60 0.45 -9.26
N LEU A 112 1.38 -0.21 -8.41
CA LEU A 112 2.04 0.45 -7.28
C LEU A 112 3.19 1.36 -7.72
N GLU A 113 3.90 1.04 -8.81
CA GLU A 113 4.95 1.92 -9.34
C GLU A 113 4.35 3.20 -9.93
N CYS A 114 3.25 3.09 -10.67
CA CYS A 114 2.49 4.24 -11.17
C CYS A 114 2.00 5.13 -10.02
N ALA A 115 1.43 4.51 -8.96
CA ALA A 115 0.84 5.23 -7.84
C ALA A 115 1.86 5.99 -6.96
N LYS A 116 3.16 5.70 -7.08
CA LYS A 116 4.21 6.41 -6.29
C LYS A 116 4.24 7.91 -6.55
N GLY A 117 3.94 8.35 -7.78
CA GLY A 117 3.95 9.76 -8.15
C GLY A 117 3.06 10.61 -7.23
N PHE A 118 1.88 10.10 -6.88
CA PHE A 118 0.96 10.78 -5.97
C PHE A 118 1.20 10.43 -4.50
N PHE A 119 1.31 9.15 -4.14
CA PHE A 119 1.30 8.73 -2.72
C PHE A 119 2.66 8.78 -2.02
N ILE A 120 3.77 8.74 -2.76
CA ILE A 120 5.12 8.65 -2.20
C ILE A 120 5.95 9.90 -2.52
N TYR A 121 6.03 10.27 -3.80
CA TYR A 121 6.87 11.36 -4.26
C TYR A 121 6.18 12.72 -4.29
N VAL A 122 4.83 12.72 -4.28
CA VAL A 122 4.01 13.95 -4.32
C VAL A 122 4.35 14.83 -5.54
N SER A 123 4.71 14.18 -6.66
CA SER A 123 5.02 14.81 -7.95
C SER A 123 3.80 14.92 -8.87
N GLU A 124 2.71 14.23 -8.54
CA GLU A 124 1.44 14.23 -9.26
C GLU A 124 0.29 14.64 -8.33
N ASN A 125 -0.79 15.19 -8.88
CA ASN A 125 -2.02 15.44 -8.14
C ASN A 125 -3.01 14.27 -8.26
N GLU A 126 -4.06 14.30 -7.44
CA GLU A 126 -5.06 13.22 -7.39
C GLU A 126 -5.74 12.96 -8.74
N SER A 127 -6.03 14.01 -9.51
CA SER A 127 -6.66 13.88 -10.84
C SER A 127 -5.75 13.14 -11.82
N GLN A 128 -4.45 13.44 -11.80
CA GLN A 128 -3.45 12.73 -12.61
C GLN A 128 -3.36 11.25 -12.21
N TRP A 129 -3.26 10.96 -10.91
CA TRP A 129 -3.23 9.58 -10.42
C TRP A 129 -4.49 8.80 -10.80
N ARG A 130 -5.68 9.37 -10.57
CA ARG A 130 -6.96 8.74 -10.94
C ARG A 130 -7.04 8.44 -12.42
N LYS A 131 -6.57 9.36 -13.27
CA LYS A 131 -6.62 9.19 -14.73
C LYS A 131 -5.61 8.15 -15.23
N ASN A 132 -4.40 8.16 -14.69
CA ASN A 132 -3.28 7.43 -15.26
C ASN A 132 -3.05 6.05 -14.61
N CYS A 133 -3.38 5.90 -13.33
CA CYS A 133 -2.99 4.74 -12.55
C CYS A 133 -4.18 3.95 -11.97
N LEU A 134 -5.37 4.55 -11.88
CA LEU A 134 -6.53 3.91 -11.23
C LEU A 134 -7.46 3.29 -12.28
N THR A 135 -7.80 2.01 -12.09
CA THR A 135 -8.87 1.34 -12.82
C THR A 135 -9.98 0.97 -11.84
N ILE A 136 -11.21 1.37 -12.13
CA ILE A 136 -12.40 0.98 -11.37
C ILE A 136 -13.22 0.04 -12.24
N ARG A 137 -13.62 -1.10 -11.68
CA ARG A 137 -14.53 -2.05 -12.29
C ARG A 137 -15.76 -2.16 -11.41
N ASP A 138 -16.90 -1.82 -12.00
CA ASP A 138 -18.20 -2.12 -11.44
C ASP A 138 -18.62 -3.50 -11.95
N HIS A 139 -19.08 -4.37 -11.05
CA HIS A 139 -19.63 -5.68 -11.39
C HIS A 139 -21.11 -5.60 -11.71
#